data_AF-A0A533W223-F1
#
_entry.id   AF-A0A533W223-F1
#
_cell.length_a   1.000
_cell.length_b   1.000
_cell.length_c   1.000
_cell.angle_alpha   90.00
_cell.angle_beta   90.00
_cell.angle_gamma   90.00
#
_symmetry.space_group_name_H-M   'P 1'
#
loop_
_entity.id
_entity.type
_entity.pdbx_description
1 polymer ?
#
loop_
_entity_poly.entity_id
_entity_poly.type
_entity_poly.pdbx_seq_one_letter_code
_entity_poly.pdbx_strand_id
1 'polypeptide(L)'
;MNGSSAYIYRYVKPKGATTEDSKKLLAYIQSNFSTLPFASRWLDKTFERETAKKALYDLIKHKCVSAYPVLVEQTGNPVAQSEHTVLVNREGCTILTGP
;
A
#
# COMPACT_ATOMS: atom_id res chain seq x y z
N MET A 1 -3.14 17.74 0.73
CA MET A 1 -1.66 17.65 0.65
C MET A 1 -1.20 16.25 1.05
N ASN A 2 -0.08 15.76 0.50
CA ASN A 2 0.52 14.51 0.96
C ASN A 2 1.25 14.77 2.28
N GLY A 3 0.93 13.97 3.30
CA GLY A 3 1.64 13.96 4.58
C GLY A 3 3.05 13.37 4.44
N SER A 4 3.88 13.64 5.43
CA SER A 4 5.29 13.20 5.49
C SER A 4 5.47 11.70 5.73
N SER A 5 4.39 11.00 6.10
CA SER A 5 4.40 9.58 6.45
C SER A 5 3.56 8.76 5.47
N ALA A 6 3.97 7.51 5.25
CA ALA A 6 3.20 6.52 4.51
C ALA A 6 3.15 5.22 5.32
N TYR A 7 1.99 4.54 5.27
CA TYR A 7 1.75 3.30 6.01
C TYR A 7 1.14 2.20 5.14
N ILE A 8 0.68 2.56 3.94
CA ILE A 8 0.10 1.65 2.95
C ILE A 8 1.03 1.67 1.74
N TYR A 9 1.26 0.50 1.16
CA TYR A 9 2.21 0.29 0.07
C TYR A 9 1.62 -0.66 -0.97
N ARG A 10 2.20 -0.69 -2.16
CA ARG A 10 1.82 -1.62 -3.23
C ARG A 10 3.06 -2.13 -3.95
N TYR A 11 3.05 -3.41 -4.28
CA TYR A 11 4.02 -3.99 -5.21
C TYR A 11 3.93 -3.32 -6.59
N VAL A 12 5.08 -3.13 -7.25
CA VAL A 12 5.17 -2.51 -8.57
C VAL A 12 5.91 -3.41 -9.56
N LYS A 13 7.09 -3.92 -9.19
CA LYS A 13 7.93 -4.73 -10.09
C LYS A 13 8.85 -5.69 -9.33
N PRO A 14 9.31 -6.78 -9.98
CA PRO A 14 10.03 -7.86 -9.29
C PRO A 14 11.53 -7.62 -9.10
N LYS A 15 12.12 -6.61 -9.74
CA LYS A 15 13.58 -6.40 -9.78
C LYS A 15 13.96 -4.97 -9.40
N GLY A 16 15.04 -4.84 -8.64
CA GLY A 16 15.62 -3.57 -8.18
C GLY A 16 16.01 -3.54 -6.71
N ALA A 17 15.60 -4.53 -5.92
CA ALA A 17 16.05 -4.72 -4.54
C ALA A 17 17.57 -4.96 -4.47
N THR A 18 18.26 -4.22 -3.60
CA THR A 18 19.73 -4.23 -3.54
C THR A 18 20.30 -5.05 -2.40
N THR A 19 19.56 -5.25 -1.31
CA THR A 19 20.00 -6.00 -0.13
C THR A 19 19.30 -7.36 -0.06
N GLU A 20 19.89 -8.32 0.67
CA GLU A 20 19.25 -9.63 0.86
C GLU A 20 17.91 -9.52 1.61
N ASP A 21 17.83 -8.63 2.60
CA ASP A 21 16.58 -8.39 3.32
C ASP A 21 15.51 -7.76 2.42
N SER A 22 15.89 -6.83 1.53
CA SER A 22 14.93 -6.24 0.58
C SER A 22 14.48 -7.23 -0.48
N LYS A 23 15.36 -8.13 -0.95
CA LYS A 23 14.98 -9.23 -1.85
C LYS A 23 14.01 -10.20 -1.18
N LYS A 24 14.30 -10.64 0.06
CA LYS A 24 13.41 -11.51 0.86
C LYS A 24 12.06 -10.85 1.08
N LEU A 25 12.06 -9.58 1.47
CA LEU A 25 10.83 -8.84 1.69
C LEU A 25 10.02 -8.65 0.39
N LEU A 26 10.68 -8.34 -0.73
CA LEU A 26 10.00 -8.20 -2.03
C LEU A 26 9.33 -9.51 -2.46
N ALA A 27 10.02 -10.64 -2.30
CA ALA A 27 9.47 -11.96 -2.58
C ALA A 27 8.26 -12.26 -1.69
N TYR A 28 8.35 -11.96 -0.39
CA TYR A 28 7.23 -12.09 0.55
C TYR A 28 6.04 -11.22 0.17
N ILE A 29 6.26 -9.95 -0.18
CA ILE A 29 5.21 -9.02 -0.61
C ILE A 29 4.52 -9.57 -1.86
N GLN A 30 5.28 -10.02 -2.85
CA GLN A 30 4.75 -10.54 -4.10
C GLN A 30 3.89 -11.80 -3.88
N SER A 31 4.33 -12.71 -3.00
CA SER A 31 3.60 -13.95 -2.74
C SER A 31 2.35 -13.76 -1.88
N ASN A 32 2.36 -12.81 -0.93
CA ASN A 32 1.28 -12.64 0.03
C ASN A 32 0.23 -11.58 -0.38
N PHE A 33 0.65 -10.55 -1.12
CA PHE A 33 -0.22 -9.41 -1.46
C PHE A 33 -0.42 -9.24 -2.96
N SER A 34 0.41 -9.89 -3.78
CA SER A 34 0.39 -9.72 -5.24
C SER A 34 0.43 -8.24 -5.62
N THR A 35 -0.61 -7.73 -6.29
CA THR A 35 -0.74 -6.30 -6.67
C THR A 35 -1.66 -5.50 -5.75
N LEU A 36 -2.25 -6.12 -4.72
CA LEU A 36 -3.12 -5.43 -3.77
C LEU A 36 -2.30 -4.59 -2.78
N PRO A 37 -2.84 -3.46 -2.29
CA PRO A 37 -2.20 -2.68 -1.25
C PRO A 37 -2.02 -3.48 0.06
N PHE A 38 -0.93 -3.21 0.77
CA PHE A 38 -0.62 -3.80 2.08
C PHE A 38 -0.14 -2.75 3.07
N ALA A 39 -0.27 -3.02 4.37
CA ALA A 39 0.17 -2.12 5.43
C ALA A 39 1.53 -2.54 6.00
N SER A 40 2.39 -1.58 6.38
CA SER A 40 3.69 -1.89 7.03
C SER A 40 3.52 -2.75 8.28
N ARG A 41 2.49 -2.50 9.09
CA ARG A 41 2.16 -3.28 10.29
C ARG A 41 1.90 -4.77 10.04
N TRP A 42 1.62 -5.18 8.80
CA TRP A 42 1.44 -6.59 8.46
C TRP A 42 2.78 -7.32 8.28
N LEU A 43 3.85 -6.57 7.98
CA LEU A 43 5.20 -7.12 7.84
C LEU A 43 5.82 -7.46 9.20
N ASP A 44 5.47 -6.70 10.24
CA ASP A 44 5.92 -6.93 11.63
C ASP A 44 5.58 -8.33 12.17
N LYS A 45 4.63 -9.05 11.53
CA LYS A 45 4.28 -10.44 11.88
C LYS A 45 5.34 -11.46 11.46
N THR A 46 6.15 -11.11 10.46
CA THR A 46 7.10 -12.05 9.81
C THR A 46 8.54 -11.53 9.86
N PHE A 47 8.71 -10.21 9.85
CA PHE A 47 10.00 -9.54 9.83
C PHE A 47 10.17 -8.68 11.08
N GLU A 48 11.40 -8.61 11.58
CA GLU A 48 11.76 -7.64 12.61
C GLU A 48 11.56 -6.21 12.07
N ARG A 49 10.94 -5.35 12.88
CA ARG A 49 10.41 -4.04 12.45
C ARG A 49 11.47 -3.16 11.77
N GLU A 50 12.66 -3.04 12.36
CA GLU A 50 13.71 -2.18 11.79
C GLU A 50 14.27 -2.75 10.49
N THR A 51 14.39 -4.07 10.41
CA THR A 51 14.74 -4.77 9.17
C THR A 51 13.71 -4.53 8.08
N ALA A 52 12.42 -4.68 8.38
CA ALA A 52 11.32 -4.43 7.43
C ALA A 52 11.30 -2.96 6.95
N LYS A 53 11.54 -2.00 7.85
CA LYS A 53 11.59 -0.57 7.54
C LYS A 53 12.74 -0.22 6.60
N LYS A 54 13.97 -0.72 6.87
CA LYS A 54 15.14 -0.50 6.00
C LYS A 54 14.95 -1.15 4.64
N ALA A 55 14.42 -2.37 4.61
CA ALA A 55 14.09 -3.08 3.38
C ALA A 55 13.03 -2.34 2.56
N LEU A 56 11.93 -1.87 3.18
CA LEU A 56 10.92 -1.05 2.50
C LEU A 56 11.50 0.22 1.90
N TYR A 57 12.39 0.92 2.63
CA TYR A 57 13.06 2.11 2.10
C TYR A 57 13.85 1.82 0.82
N ASP A 58 14.63 0.73 0.80
CA ASP A 58 15.35 0.28 -0.40
C ASP A 58 14.40 -0.03 -1.56
N LEU A 59 13.30 -0.75 -1.29
CA LEU A 59 12.31 -1.11 -2.31
C LEU A 59 11.58 0.10 -2.89
N ILE A 60 11.28 1.11 -2.07
CA ILE A 60 10.67 2.37 -2.52
C ILE A 60 11.64 3.17 -3.36
N LYS A 61 12.88 3.32 -2.89
CA LYS A 61 13.96 4.03 -3.62
C LYS A 61 14.16 3.44 -5.03
N HIS A 62 14.09 2.11 -5.16
CA HIS A 62 14.26 1.42 -6.43
C HIS A 62 12.95 1.16 -7.20
N LYS A 63 11.83 1.72 -6.72
CA LYS A 63 10.49 1.63 -7.33
C LYS A 63 9.97 0.18 -7.47
N CYS A 64 10.45 -0.74 -6.63
CA CYS A 64 9.89 -2.10 -6.54
C CYS A 64 8.57 -2.10 -5.77
N VAL A 65 8.44 -1.16 -4.83
CA VAL A 65 7.24 -0.88 -4.04
C VAL A 65 6.92 0.61 -4.17
N SER A 66 5.63 0.95 -4.22
CA SER A 66 5.15 2.33 -4.15
C SER A 66 4.46 2.55 -2.80
N ALA A 67 4.55 3.77 -2.28
CA ALA A 67 3.95 4.17 -1.01
C ALA A 67 2.72 5.06 -1.27
N TYR A 68 1.66 4.85 -0.51
CA TYR A 68 0.52 5.75 -0.42
C TYR A 68 0.71 6.65 0.82
N PRO A 69 1.07 7.93 0.63
CA PRO A 69 1.21 8.85 1.73
C PRO A 69 -0.15 9.12 2.38
N VAL A 70 -0.13 9.48 3.66
CA VAL A 70 -1.33 9.97 4.35
C VAL A 70 -1.85 11.21 3.61
N LEU A 71 -3.13 11.25 3.27
CA LEU A 71 -3.75 12.42 2.65
C LEU A 71 -4.30 13.33 3.73
N VAL A 72 -3.77 14.55 3.81
CA VAL A 72 -4.15 15.55 4.81
C VAL A 72 -4.87 16.71 4.11
N GLU A 73 -6.02 17.12 4.65
CA GLU A 73 -6.74 18.32 4.19
C GLU A 73 -5.82 19.55 4.36
N GLN A 74 -5.73 20.40 3.34
CA GLN A 74 -4.72 21.45 3.28
C GLN A 74 -4.92 22.53 4.34
N THR A 75 -6.17 22.84 4.68
CA THR A 75 -6.52 23.84 5.70
C THR A 75 -6.62 23.26 7.11
N GLY A 76 -6.44 21.94 7.27
CA GLY A 76 -6.59 21.23 8.54
C GLY A 76 -8.04 21.07 9.01
N ASN A 77 -9.01 21.36 8.15
CA ASN A 77 -10.43 21.25 8.46
C ASN A 77 -10.88 19.77 8.48
N PRO A 78 -11.99 19.46 9.20
CA PRO A 78 -12.55 18.11 9.22
C PRO A 78 -12.94 17.61 7.83
N VAL A 79 -12.71 16.32 7.59
CA VAL A 79 -13.10 15.60 6.36
C VAL A 79 -14.11 14.52 6.71
N ALA A 80 -15.17 14.40 5.91
CA ALA A 80 -16.11 13.29 5.95
C ALA A 80 -16.01 12.47 4.65
N GLN A 81 -16.26 11.17 4.72
CA GLN A 81 -16.21 10.25 3.58
C GLN A 81 -17.41 9.30 3.61
N SER A 82 -17.95 8.99 2.43
CA SER A 82 -18.85 7.84 2.17
C SER A 82 -18.37 7.13 0.90
N GLU A 83 -18.49 5.80 0.83
CA GLU A 83 -18.02 4.99 -0.29
C GLU A 83 -18.96 3.80 -0.57
N HIS A 84 -19.29 3.61 -1.85
CA HIS A 84 -19.97 2.41 -2.34
C HIS A 84 -19.22 1.81 -3.54
N THR A 85 -19.23 0.48 -3.65
CA THR A 85 -18.84 -0.22 -4.88
C THR A 85 -20.09 -0.51 -5.70
N VAL A 86 -20.07 -0.18 -6.99
CA VAL A 86 -21.21 -0.40 -7.91
C VAL A 86 -20.81 -1.28 -9.10
N LEU A 87 -21.73 -2.12 -9.56
CA LEU A 87 -21.62 -2.85 -10.82
C LEU A 87 -22.45 -2.15 -11.89
N VAL A 88 -21.82 -1.70 -12.98
CA VAL A 88 -22.51 -1.06 -14.11
C VAL A 88 -22.96 -2.12 -15.10
N ASN A 89 -24.26 -2.15 -15.39
CA ASN A 89 -24.92 -3.08 -16.30
C ASN A 89 -25.58 -2.31 -17.46
N ARG A 90 -26.07 -3.04 -18.48
CA ARG A 90 -26.75 -2.43 -19.64
C ARG A 90 -27.97 -1.58 -19.27
N GLU A 91 -28.68 -1.96 -18.21
CA GLU A 91 -29.96 -1.35 -17.82
C GLU A 91 -29.83 -0.36 -16.64
N GLY A 92 -28.65 -0.23 -16.04
CA GLY A 92 -28.44 0.62 -14.87
C GLY A 92 -27.22 0.21 -14.03
N CYS A 93 -27.22 0.53 -12.74
CA CYS A 93 -26.18 0.10 -11.81
C CYS A 93 -26.75 -0.61 -10.58
N THR A 94 -26.01 -1.60 -10.09
CA THR A 94 -26.30 -2.32 -8.85
C THR A 94 -25.32 -1.88 -7.77
N ILE A 95 -25.83 -1.51 -6.60
CA ILE A 95 -25.01 -1.17 -5.44
C ILE A 95 -24.59 -2.47 -4.74
N LEU A 96 -23.29 -2.72 -4.61
CA LEU A 96 -22.74 -3.96 -4.04
C LEU A 96 -22.47 -3.87 -2.54
N THR A 97 -22.29 -2.66 -2.01
CA THR A 97 -21.93 -2.42 -0.60
C THR A 97 -22.91 -1.49 0.11
N GLY A 98 -24.15 -1.42 -0.40
CA GLY A 98 -25.26 -0.70 0.21
C GLY A 98 -25.80 -1.41 1.45
N PRO A 99 -26.53 -0.70 2.34
CA PRO A 99 -27.38 -1.36 3.34
C PRO A 99 -28.43 -2.27 2.69
#